data_AF-A0A7Y5VZP9-F1
#
_entry.id   AF-A0A7Y5VZP9-F1
#
_cell.length_a   1.000
_cell.length_b   1.000
_cell.length_c   1.000
_cell.angle_alpha   90.00
_cell.angle_beta   90.00
_cell.angle_gamma   90.00
#
_symmetry.space_group_name_H-M   'P 1'
#
loop_
_entity.id
_entity.type
_entity.pdbx_description
1 polymer ?
#
loop_
_entity_poly.entity_id
_entity_poly.type
_entity_poly.pdbx_seq_one_letter_code
_entity_poly.pdbx_strand_id
1 'polypeptide(L)'
;LREAAPEPEAASAALAGCGNVVIAGFGPVGRHVAEQLERKGVPITVIELNPSTVRRQTTLGRTIVYGDVANPEVLESAGVRHAEAVIITVPDEEAVLKACRVVRELAPAVFIAARTSFLSQALRAREFGADYVTVEEIATGDLMARDVLDKIVSRRASRAETHPPDAA
;
A
#
# COMPACT_ATOMS: atom_id res chain seq x y z
N LEU A 1 -15.28 -9.02 -11.86
CA LEU A 1 -15.06 -10.40 -11.37
C LEU A 1 -13.87 -10.33 -10.42
N ARG A 2 -14.11 -10.47 -9.12
CA ARG A 2 -13.05 -10.40 -8.11
C ARG A 2 -12.44 -11.80 -8.05
N GLU A 3 -11.27 -11.97 -8.66
CA GLU A 3 -10.53 -13.23 -8.57
C GLU A 3 -10.24 -13.49 -7.08
N ALA A 4 -10.60 -14.69 -6.61
CA ALA A 4 -10.38 -15.05 -5.22
C ALA A 4 -8.88 -14.95 -4.94
N ALA A 5 -8.50 -14.23 -3.89
CA ALA A 5 -7.10 -14.12 -3.49
C ALA A 5 -6.57 -15.54 -3.21
N PRO A 6 -5.39 -15.91 -3.76
CA PRO A 6 -4.84 -17.25 -3.55
C PRO A 6 -4.63 -17.52 -2.05
N GLU A 7 -4.76 -18.79 -1.66
CA GLU A 7 -4.47 -19.23 -0.30
C GLU A 7 -3.04 -18.81 0.11
N PRO A 8 -2.81 -18.46 1.40
CA PRO A 8 -1.59 -17.79 1.85
C PRO A 8 -0.29 -18.55 1.53
N GLU A 9 -0.33 -19.89 1.50
CA GLU A 9 0.81 -20.74 1.19
C GLU A 9 1.11 -20.81 -0.32
N ALA A 10 0.07 -20.88 -1.16
CA ALA A 10 0.18 -20.79 -2.63
C ALA A 10 0.63 -19.40 -3.10
N ALA A 11 0.17 -18.35 -2.42
CA ALA A 11 0.60 -16.97 -2.68
C ALA A 11 2.10 -16.77 -2.39
N SER A 12 2.62 -17.38 -1.33
CA SER A 12 4.05 -17.32 -0.98
C SER A 12 4.93 -18.03 -2.02
N ALA A 13 4.49 -19.21 -2.49
CA ALA A 13 5.20 -19.93 -3.55
C ALA A 13 5.17 -19.19 -4.90
N ALA A 14 4.08 -18.48 -5.23
CA ALA A 14 3.98 -17.68 -6.44
C ALA A 14 4.85 -16.40 -6.39
N LEU A 15 5.20 -15.92 -5.20
CA LEU A 15 6.10 -14.76 -5.00
C LEU A 15 7.59 -15.16 -5.02
N ALA A 16 7.90 -16.46 -5.10
CA ALA A 16 9.28 -16.92 -5.22
C ALA A 16 9.89 -16.41 -6.53
N GLY A 17 10.84 -15.47 -6.43
CA GLY A 17 11.48 -14.84 -7.58
C GLY A 17 10.78 -13.57 -8.09
N CYS A 18 9.82 -13.01 -7.33
CA CYS A 18 9.25 -11.71 -7.66
C CYS A 18 10.34 -10.62 -7.73
N GLY A 19 10.17 -9.71 -8.67
CA GLY A 19 11.01 -8.55 -8.84
C GLY A 19 10.88 -7.57 -7.67
N ASN A 20 11.75 -6.58 -7.66
CA ASN A 20 11.77 -5.56 -6.62
C ASN A 20 10.50 -4.70 -6.64
N VAL A 21 9.97 -4.36 -5.46
CA VAL A 21 8.89 -3.37 -5.32
C VAL A 21 9.46 -2.08 -4.74
N VAL A 22 9.22 -0.96 -5.43
CA VAL A 22 9.63 0.37 -4.94
C VAL A 22 8.52 0.96 -4.09
N ILE A 23 8.83 1.35 -2.85
CA ILE A 23 7.89 2.03 -1.95
C ILE A 23 8.30 3.49 -1.84
N ALA A 24 7.48 4.38 -2.38
CA ALA A 24 7.66 5.82 -2.34
C ALA A 24 6.99 6.39 -1.07
N GLY A 25 7.81 6.65 -0.04
CA GLY A 25 7.41 7.10 1.30
C GLY A 25 7.52 5.99 2.35
N PHE A 26 8.12 6.30 3.51
CA PHE A 26 8.30 5.39 4.65
C PHE A 26 7.66 5.91 5.94
N GLY A 27 6.49 6.54 5.77
CA GLY A 27 5.57 6.89 6.85
C GLY A 27 4.80 5.68 7.39
N PRO A 28 3.74 5.87 8.19
CA PRO A 28 2.95 4.77 8.75
C PRO A 28 2.44 3.76 7.71
N VAL A 29 1.87 4.26 6.59
CA VAL A 29 1.38 3.42 5.50
C VAL A 29 2.52 2.67 4.81
N GLY A 30 3.57 3.39 4.38
CA GLY A 30 4.73 2.80 3.70
C GLY A 30 5.46 1.75 4.54
N ARG A 31 5.60 1.98 5.86
CA ARG A 31 6.16 0.99 6.79
C ARG A 31 5.30 -0.26 6.88
N HIS A 32 3.99 -0.10 7.02
CA HIS A 32 3.08 -1.23 7.08
C HIS A 32 3.15 -2.07 5.80
N VAL A 33 3.15 -1.42 4.63
CA VAL A 33 3.31 -2.09 3.34
C VAL A 33 4.66 -2.82 3.26
N ALA A 34 5.75 -2.16 3.63
CA ALA A 34 7.08 -2.75 3.63
C ALA A 34 7.15 -4.01 4.48
N GLU A 35 6.66 -3.96 5.72
CA GLU A 35 6.64 -5.12 6.62
C GLU A 35 5.86 -6.30 6.04
N GLN A 36 4.71 -6.05 5.40
CA GLN A 36 3.88 -7.11 4.82
C GLN A 36 4.56 -7.77 3.61
N LEU A 37 5.22 -6.97 2.77
CA LEU A 37 5.95 -7.48 1.60
C LEU A 37 7.20 -8.26 2.03
N GLU A 38 7.97 -7.74 2.99
CA GLU A 38 9.17 -8.40 3.51
C GLU A 38 8.85 -9.73 4.20
N ARG A 39 7.75 -9.81 4.96
CA ARG A 39 7.28 -11.09 5.55
C ARG A 39 6.97 -12.16 4.52
N LYS A 40 6.67 -11.75 3.29
CA LYS A 40 6.42 -12.65 2.15
C LYS A 40 7.65 -12.86 1.27
N GLY A 41 8.83 -12.38 1.68
CA GLY A 41 10.07 -12.53 0.94
C GLY A 41 10.18 -11.65 -0.31
N VAL A 42 9.30 -10.65 -0.48
CA VAL A 42 9.34 -9.74 -1.63
C VAL A 42 10.47 -8.72 -1.44
N PRO A 43 11.43 -8.60 -2.38
CA PRO A 43 12.47 -7.59 -2.31
C PRO A 43 11.87 -6.19 -2.44
N ILE A 44 12.34 -5.24 -1.63
CA ILE A 44 11.87 -3.86 -1.66
C ILE A 44 13.00 -2.83 -1.65
N THR A 45 12.75 -1.71 -2.34
CA THR A 45 13.53 -0.47 -2.23
C THR A 45 12.62 0.64 -1.74
N VAL A 46 13.06 1.40 -0.76
CA VAL A 46 12.28 2.52 -0.20
C VAL A 46 12.83 3.86 -0.68
N ILE A 47 11.96 4.83 -0.95
CA ILE A 47 12.31 6.25 -1.10
C ILE A 47 11.75 7.01 0.09
N GLU A 48 12.56 7.85 0.74
CA GLU A 48 12.14 8.62 1.91
C GLU A 48 12.82 9.99 1.95
N LEU A 49 12.04 11.01 2.32
CA LEU A 49 12.49 12.40 2.38
C LEU A 49 13.07 12.79 3.75
N ASN A 50 12.77 12.03 4.81
CA ASN A 50 13.32 12.26 6.15
C ASN A 50 14.73 11.63 6.27
N PRO A 51 15.80 12.44 6.39
CA PRO A 51 17.17 11.93 6.41
C PRO A 51 17.49 11.12 7.67
N SER A 52 16.81 11.36 8.78
CA SER A 52 16.98 10.58 10.01
C SER A 52 16.36 9.19 9.87
N THR A 53 15.20 9.09 9.19
CA THR A 53 14.60 7.80 8.83
C THR A 53 15.54 7.01 7.91
N VAL A 54 16.07 7.65 6.86
CA VAL A 54 17.01 7.02 5.92
C VAL A 54 18.21 6.47 6.67
N ARG A 55 18.93 7.30 7.43
CA ARG A 55 20.11 6.86 8.21
C ARG A 55 19.80 5.65 9.08
N ARG A 56 18.70 5.70 9.85
CA ARG A 56 18.30 4.60 10.73
C ARG A 56 18.03 3.32 9.95
N GLN A 57 17.29 3.39 8.85
CA GLN A 57 16.96 2.22 8.05
C GLN A 57 18.17 1.64 7.32
N THR A 58 19.09 2.47 6.84
CA THR A 58 20.36 2.03 6.28
C THR A 58 21.18 1.24 7.30
N THR A 59 21.26 1.70 8.56
CA THR A 59 21.95 0.95 9.64
C THR A 59 21.29 -0.41 9.92
N LEU A 60 19.99 -0.54 9.66
CA LEU A 60 19.26 -1.81 9.78
C LEU A 60 19.38 -2.68 8.51
N GLY A 61 20.21 -2.29 7.53
CA GLY A 61 20.46 -3.05 6.30
C GLY A 61 19.38 -2.92 5.23
N ARG A 62 18.42 -2.00 5.38
CA ARG A 62 17.36 -1.78 4.39
C ARG A 62 17.89 -1.01 3.17
N THR A 63 17.50 -1.43 1.98
CA THR A 63 17.69 -0.67 0.74
C THR A 63 16.77 0.56 0.74
N ILE A 64 17.34 1.74 0.97
CA ILE A 64 16.59 3.00 1.08
C ILE A 64 17.33 4.16 0.42
N VAL A 65 16.61 4.97 -0.34
CA VAL A 65 17.10 6.13 -1.08
C VAL A 65 16.54 7.41 -0.43
N TYR A 66 17.43 8.37 -0.17
CA TYR A 66 17.03 9.70 0.28
C TYR A 66 16.58 10.54 -0.92
N GLY A 67 15.37 11.09 -0.87
CA GLY A 67 14.94 12.04 -1.89
C GLY A 67 13.43 12.26 -1.96
N ASP A 68 13.05 13.19 -2.83
CA ASP A 68 11.66 13.47 -3.17
C ASP A 68 11.16 12.47 -4.22
N VAL A 69 9.99 11.89 -3.97
CA VAL A 69 9.33 10.93 -4.87
C VAL A 69 8.87 11.56 -6.18
N ALA A 70 8.76 12.89 -6.25
CA ALA A 70 8.47 13.62 -7.47
C ALA A 70 9.72 13.87 -8.35
N ASN A 71 10.92 13.55 -7.86
CA ASN A 71 12.17 13.72 -8.61
C ASN A 71 12.47 12.46 -9.46
N PRO A 72 12.56 12.59 -10.81
CA PRO A 72 12.92 11.48 -11.69
C PRO A 72 14.23 10.77 -11.32
N GLU A 73 15.27 11.52 -10.95
CA GLU A 73 16.59 10.94 -10.62
C GLU A 73 16.54 10.07 -9.36
N VAL A 74 15.69 10.45 -8.38
CA VAL A 74 15.47 9.68 -7.14
C VAL A 74 14.73 8.39 -7.45
N LEU A 75 13.68 8.47 -8.29
CA LEU A 75 12.94 7.29 -8.76
C LEU A 75 13.84 6.34 -9.54
N GLU A 76 14.67 6.84 -10.46
CA GLU A 76 15.65 6.02 -11.19
C GLU A 76 16.66 5.36 -10.25
N SER A 77 17.20 6.10 -9.29
CA SER A 77 18.14 5.58 -8.29
C SER A 77 17.51 4.49 -7.41
N ALA A 78 16.20 4.52 -7.22
CA ALA A 78 15.45 3.48 -6.52
C ALA A 78 15.18 2.22 -7.38
N GLY A 79 15.53 2.26 -8.67
CA GLY A 79 15.39 1.13 -9.58
C GLY A 79 14.01 0.97 -10.20
N VAL A 80 13.19 2.03 -10.29
CA VAL A 80 11.81 1.94 -10.81
C VAL A 80 11.70 1.34 -12.22
N ARG A 81 12.74 1.47 -13.05
CA ARG A 81 12.78 0.93 -14.43
C ARG A 81 12.71 -0.59 -14.49
N HIS A 82 13.15 -1.26 -13.42
CA HIS A 82 13.19 -2.72 -13.32
C HIS A 82 12.31 -3.23 -12.18
N ALA A 83 11.52 -2.36 -11.56
CA ALA A 83 10.61 -2.74 -10.50
C ALA A 83 9.42 -3.50 -11.09
N GLU A 84 8.89 -4.44 -10.32
CA GLU A 84 7.63 -5.11 -10.64
C GLU A 84 6.43 -4.19 -10.32
N ALA A 85 6.55 -3.43 -9.23
CA ALA A 85 5.55 -2.44 -8.84
C ALA A 85 6.18 -1.22 -8.14
N VAL A 86 5.46 -0.10 -8.20
CA VAL A 86 5.72 1.10 -7.39
C VAL A 86 4.49 1.39 -6.53
N ILE A 87 4.70 1.55 -5.22
CA ILE A 87 3.65 1.90 -4.27
C ILE A 87 3.92 3.29 -3.71
N ILE A 88 3.09 4.26 -4.08
CA ILE A 88 3.21 5.66 -3.66
C ILE A 88 2.35 5.90 -2.42
N THR A 89 3.01 6.16 -1.29
CA THR A 89 2.40 6.25 0.04
C THR A 89 2.62 7.60 0.73
N VAL A 90 3.11 8.60 0.01
CA VAL A 90 3.25 9.97 0.54
C VAL A 90 1.87 10.64 0.71
N PRO A 91 1.69 11.52 1.72
CA PRO A 91 0.40 12.19 1.96
C PRO A 91 0.17 13.39 1.04
N ASP A 92 1.23 13.92 0.45
CA ASP A 92 1.15 15.08 -0.44
C ASP A 92 0.54 14.67 -1.78
N GLU A 93 -0.67 15.16 -2.05
CA GLU A 93 -1.44 14.80 -3.23
C GLU A 93 -0.78 15.27 -4.53
N GLU A 94 -0.11 16.42 -4.52
CA GLU A 94 0.60 16.92 -5.69
C GLU A 94 1.83 16.07 -5.99
N ALA A 95 2.56 15.67 -4.95
CA ALA A 95 3.68 14.74 -5.06
C ALA A 95 3.22 13.37 -5.59
N VAL A 96 2.06 12.86 -5.16
CA VAL A 96 1.47 11.62 -5.70
C VAL A 96 1.24 11.75 -7.20
N LEU A 97 0.54 12.80 -7.65
CA LEU A 97 0.23 12.98 -9.07
C LEU A 97 1.51 13.10 -9.93
N LYS A 98 2.49 13.88 -9.46
CA LYS A 98 3.79 14.02 -10.15
C LYS A 98 4.54 12.69 -10.21
N ALA A 99 4.62 11.98 -9.09
CA ALA A 99 5.29 10.68 -9.02
C ALA A 99 4.64 9.66 -9.96
N CYS A 100 3.30 9.56 -9.99
CA CYS A 100 2.58 8.67 -10.92
C CYS A 100 3.00 8.94 -12.38
N ARG A 101 3.00 10.21 -12.78
CA ARG A 101 3.36 10.60 -14.15
C ARG A 101 4.80 10.28 -14.48
N VAL A 102 5.73 10.66 -13.62
CA VAL A 102 7.16 10.41 -13.82
C VAL A 102 7.44 8.91 -13.87
N VAL A 103 6.87 8.12 -12.96
CA VAL A 103 7.02 6.66 -12.97
C VAL A 103 6.49 6.06 -14.27
N ARG A 104 5.32 6.50 -14.74
CA ARG A 104 4.75 6.01 -16.02
C ARG A 104 5.64 6.37 -17.21
N GLU A 105 6.25 7.55 -17.22
CA GLU A 105 7.21 7.98 -18.26
C GLU A 105 8.51 7.16 -18.21
N LEU A 106 9.05 6.88 -17.02
CA LEU A 106 10.30 6.13 -16.83
C LEU A 106 10.14 4.61 -17.06
N ALA A 107 8.99 4.06 -16.67
CA ALA A 107 8.72 2.62 -16.65
C ALA A 107 7.29 2.34 -17.15
N PRO A 108 7.04 2.36 -18.47
CA PRO A 108 5.68 2.27 -19.03
C PRO A 108 4.90 1.01 -18.70
N ALA A 109 5.56 -0.07 -18.29
CA ALA A 109 4.95 -1.36 -17.95
C ALA A 109 4.86 -1.64 -16.45
N VAL A 110 5.44 -0.79 -15.58
CA VAL A 110 5.40 -1.03 -14.13
C VAL A 110 3.98 -0.86 -13.60
N PHE A 111 3.62 -1.69 -12.63
CA PHE A 111 2.35 -1.53 -11.92
C PHE A 111 2.46 -0.40 -10.89
N ILE A 112 1.60 0.61 -11.00
CA ILE A 112 1.60 1.78 -10.12
C ILE A 112 0.39 1.72 -9.20
N ALA A 113 0.64 1.52 -7.91
CA ALA A 113 -0.34 1.67 -6.85
C ALA A 113 -0.11 2.99 -6.11
N ALA A 114 -1.16 3.76 -5.89
CA ALA A 114 -1.09 5.00 -5.12
C ALA A 114 -2.16 5.02 -4.03
N ARG A 115 -1.96 5.87 -3.02
CA ARG A 115 -3.03 6.27 -2.11
C ARG A 115 -3.46 7.71 -2.36
N THR A 116 -4.72 8.00 -2.09
CA THR A 116 -5.24 9.37 -2.02
C THR A 116 -6.11 9.53 -0.78
N SER A 117 -6.13 10.74 -0.21
CA SER A 117 -7.02 11.05 0.90
C SER A 117 -8.47 11.06 0.42
N PHE A 118 -8.71 11.80 -0.67
CA PHE A 118 -10.05 12.04 -1.21
C PHE A 118 -10.34 11.25 -2.49
N LEU A 119 -11.62 10.93 -2.69
CA LEU A 119 -12.10 10.27 -3.92
C LEU A 119 -11.86 11.13 -5.17
N SER A 120 -11.96 12.46 -5.05
CA SER A 120 -11.72 13.40 -6.17
C SER A 120 -10.31 13.30 -6.75
N GLN A 121 -9.32 13.03 -5.91
CA GLN A 121 -7.92 12.90 -6.34
C GLN A 121 -7.62 11.54 -6.96
N ALA A 122 -8.42 10.52 -6.66
CA ALA A 122 -8.21 9.18 -7.18
C ALA A 122 -8.34 9.16 -8.71
N LEU A 123 -9.33 9.88 -9.25
CA LEU A 123 -9.53 10.03 -10.69
C LEU A 123 -8.29 10.66 -11.35
N ARG A 124 -7.79 11.75 -10.75
CA ARG A 124 -6.58 12.43 -11.24
C ARG A 124 -5.34 11.54 -11.16
N ALA A 125 -5.16 10.77 -10.09
CA ALA A 125 -4.02 9.86 -9.97
C ALA A 125 -4.03 8.79 -11.06
N ARG A 126 -5.22 8.28 -11.44
CA ARG A 126 -5.38 7.35 -12.56
C ARG A 126 -5.08 8.00 -13.91
N GLU A 127 -5.55 9.22 -14.15
CA GLU A 127 -5.20 9.99 -15.37
C GLU A 127 -3.69 10.20 -15.51
N PHE A 128 -2.98 10.33 -14.39
CA PHE A 128 -1.52 10.51 -14.35
C PHE A 128 -0.75 9.18 -14.36
N GLY A 129 -1.44 8.05 -14.55
CA GLY A 129 -0.81 6.76 -14.82
C GLY A 129 -0.88 5.73 -13.69
N ALA A 130 -1.56 6.03 -12.56
CA ALA A 130 -1.80 5.02 -11.53
C ALA A 130 -2.73 3.92 -12.04
N ASP A 131 -2.31 2.67 -11.90
CA ASP A 131 -3.11 1.50 -12.25
C ASP A 131 -4.16 1.19 -11.17
N TYR A 132 -3.78 1.41 -9.91
CA TYR A 132 -4.62 1.18 -8.75
C TYR A 132 -4.51 2.33 -7.74
N VAL A 133 -5.65 2.74 -7.18
CA VAL A 133 -5.69 3.80 -6.17
C VAL A 133 -6.50 3.36 -4.97
N THR A 134 -5.88 3.36 -3.80
CA THR A 134 -6.57 3.22 -2.52
C THR A 134 -7.01 4.60 -2.04
N VAL A 135 -8.32 4.80 -1.88
CA VAL A 135 -8.88 6.05 -1.33
C VAL A 135 -9.08 5.88 0.17
N GLU A 136 -8.43 6.70 0.97
CA GLU A 136 -8.45 6.58 2.44
C GLU A 136 -9.85 6.79 3.02
N GLU A 137 -10.62 7.75 2.53
CA GLU A 137 -12.01 7.97 2.94
C GLU A 137 -12.87 6.71 2.77
N ILE A 138 -12.75 6.06 1.61
CA ILE A 138 -13.54 4.86 1.28
C ILE A 138 -13.03 3.66 2.08
N ALA A 139 -11.72 3.45 2.11
CA ALA A 139 -11.12 2.34 2.85
C ALA A 139 -11.45 2.43 4.36
N THR A 140 -11.41 3.63 4.94
CA THR A 140 -11.78 3.85 6.33
C THR A 140 -13.27 3.59 6.56
N GLY A 141 -14.13 4.08 5.67
CA GLY A 141 -15.58 3.83 5.74
C GLY A 141 -15.93 2.35 5.68
N ASP A 142 -15.31 1.59 4.77
CA ASP A 142 -15.52 0.15 4.62
C ASP A 142 -15.07 -0.62 5.87
N LEU A 143 -13.91 -0.26 6.44
CA LEU A 143 -13.40 -0.88 7.67
C LEU A 143 -14.33 -0.60 8.85
N MET A 144 -14.77 0.65 9.02
CA MET A 144 -15.71 1.02 10.09
C MET A 144 -17.04 0.26 9.96
N ALA A 145 -17.60 0.18 8.75
CA ALA A 145 -18.84 -0.53 8.51
C ALA A 145 -18.71 -2.01 8.88
N ARG A 146 -17.62 -2.66 8.43
CA ARG A 146 -17.31 -4.05 8.78
C ARG A 146 -17.22 -4.26 10.29
N ASP A 147 -16.38 -3.48 10.98
CA ASP A 147 -16.13 -3.67 12.41
C ASP A 147 -17.40 -3.46 13.25
N VAL A 148 -18.22 -2.48 12.88
CA VAL A 148 -19.51 -2.22 13.54
C VAL A 148 -20.48 -3.38 13.32
N LEU A 149 -20.60 -3.89 12.08
CA LEU A 149 -21.47 -5.03 11.77
C LEU A 149 -21.04 -6.29 12.52
N ASP A 150 -19.74 -6.62 12.50
CA ASP A 150 -19.17 -7.76 13.21
C ASP A 150 -19.47 -7.68 14.72
N LYS A 151 -19.37 -6.46 15.30
CA LYS A 151 -19.69 -6.24 16.71
C LYS A 151 -21.18 -6.36 17.02
N ILE A 152 -22.06 -5.89 16.13
CA ILE A 152 -23.52 -6.04 16.27
C ILE A 152 -23.89 -7.52 16.28
N VAL A 153 -23.37 -8.31 15.33
CA VAL A 153 -23.61 -9.76 15.24
C VAL A 153 -23.15 -10.46 16.51
N SER A 154 -21.91 -10.21 16.94
CA SER A 154 -21.33 -10.82 18.14
C SER A 154 -22.15 -10.53 19.40
N ARG A 155 -22.64 -9.30 19.56
CA ARG A 155 -23.47 -8.90 20.72
C ARG A 155 -24.87 -9.54 20.72
N ARG A 156 -25.45 -9.77 19.54
CA ARG A 156 -26.76 -10.42 19.41
C ARG A 156 -26.66 -11.90 19.74
N ALA A 157 -25.61 -12.59 19.28
CA ALA A 157 -25.34 -13.98 19.63
C ALA A 157 -25.20 -14.15 21.15
N SER A 158 -24.38 -13.32 21.81
CA SER A 158 -24.20 -13.39 23.27
C SER A 158 -25.46 -13.11 24.08
N ARG A 159 -26.40 -12.30 23.56
CA ARG A 159 -27.67 -12.00 24.25
C ARG A 159 -28.68 -13.14 24.12
N ALA A 160 -28.72 -13.82 22.98
CA ALA A 160 -29.58 -14.98 22.77
C ALA A 160 -29.19 -16.18 23.66
N GLU A 161 -27.90 -16.34 23.97
CA GLU A 161 -27.40 -17.37 24.87
C GLU A 161 -27.71 -17.09 26.35
N THR A 162 -27.77 -15.82 26.75
CA THR A 162 -28.03 -15.41 28.16
C THR A 162 -29.51 -15.37 28.53
N HIS A 163 -30.43 -15.50 27.58
CA HIS A 163 -31.88 -15.49 27.84
C HIS A 163 -32.57 -16.48 26.89
N PRO A 164 -32.64 -17.79 27.26
CA PRO A 164 -33.33 -18.76 26.43
C PRO A 164 -34.81 -18.37 26.28
N PRO A 165 -35.39 -18.51 25.08
CA PRO A 165 -36.80 -18.27 24.84
C PRO A 165 -37.62 -19.43 25.40
N ASP A 166 -37.75 -19.51 26.73
CA ASP A 166 -38.79 -20.23 27.47
C ASP A 166 -38.53 -20.07 28.97
N ALA A 167 -39.02 -18.95 29.52
CA ALA A 167 -39.44 -18.87 30.91
C ALA A 167 -40.91 -18.42 30.90
N ALA A 168 -41.75 -19.25 30.29
CA ALA A 168 -43.20 -19.22 30.40
C ALA A 168 -43.65 -20.20 31.49
#